data_AF-A0A1R3U2S7-F1
#
_entry.id   AF-A0A1R3U2S7-F1
#
_cell.length_a   1.000
_cell.length_b   1.000
_cell.length_c   1.000
_cell.angle_alpha   90.00
_cell.angle_beta   90.00
_cell.angle_gamma   90.00
#
_symmetry.space_group_name_H-M   'P 1'
#
loop_
_entity.id
_entity.type
_entity.pdbx_description
1 polymer ?
#
loop_
_entity_poly.entity_id
_entity_poly.type
_entity_poly.pdbx_seq_one_letter_code
_entity_poly.pdbx_strand_id
1 'polypeptide(L)'
;MTRPISDEQWSTARRIARELDKILDGRDPKQAAIKRAAAELRLTARQIYNLLARYRADRTVTALLPRTATSRRKRLPEQVEDIVAATLREKWLTLEPAALAPVVDEIRARCEEAGVAVPSYVTVAHRIPMLFSPEEIARKRSANPKHLLRLKPRPGYIHAPHPLAVCQIDHTPTDINFVEVVDGAGVFIGRPYLTIITDVSTRSILGFCLTLEKPSVLSVALCLAQAMCPKNAWLAARNLHHAWPMFGRPRLLVTGSE
;
A
#
# COMPACT_ATOMS: atom_id res chain seq x y z
N MET A 1 19.06 -1.86 7.09
CA MET A 1 18.67 -3.28 7.18
C MET A 1 18.74 -3.89 5.79
N THR A 2 19.59 -4.89 5.59
CA THR A 2 19.66 -5.69 4.36
C THR A 2 18.39 -6.52 4.27
N ARG A 3 17.66 -6.42 3.17
CA ARG A 3 16.44 -7.22 2.92
C ARG A 3 16.84 -8.71 2.96
N PRO A 4 16.14 -9.57 3.72
CA PRO A 4 16.45 -11.00 3.74
C PRO A 4 16.28 -11.57 2.34
N ILE A 5 17.24 -12.41 1.94
CA ILE A 5 17.25 -13.07 0.64
C ILE A 5 16.18 -14.17 0.67
N SER A 6 15.27 -14.18 -0.30
CA SER A 6 14.17 -15.15 -0.34
C SER A 6 14.65 -16.54 -0.80
N ASP A 7 13.91 -17.59 -0.43
CA ASP A 7 14.18 -18.96 -0.87
C ASP A 7 14.16 -19.10 -2.40
N GLU A 8 13.32 -18.31 -3.08
CA GLU A 8 13.27 -18.23 -4.53
C GLU A 8 14.54 -17.63 -5.15
N GLN A 9 15.16 -16.66 -4.48
CA GLN A 9 16.44 -16.11 -4.91
C GLN A 9 17.58 -17.12 -4.74
N TRP A 10 17.55 -17.91 -3.66
CA TRP A 10 18.48 -19.01 -3.43
C TRP A 10 18.32 -20.14 -4.45
N SER A 11 17.09 -20.55 -4.76
CA SER A 11 16.82 -21.59 -5.75
C SER A 11 17.27 -21.17 -7.15
N THR A 12 17.03 -19.90 -7.50
CA THR A 12 17.48 -19.30 -8.77
C THR A 12 19.01 -19.27 -8.85
N ALA A 13 19.70 -18.83 -7.79
CA ALA A 13 21.16 -18.80 -7.76
C ALA A 13 21.78 -20.22 -7.88
N ARG A 14 21.18 -21.24 -7.24
CA ARG A 14 21.60 -22.64 -7.39
C ARG A 14 21.39 -23.17 -8.81
N ARG A 15 20.30 -22.77 -9.48
CA ARG A 15 20.06 -23.14 -10.89
C ARG A 15 21.11 -22.51 -11.80
N ILE A 16 21.44 -21.24 -11.58
CA ILE A 16 22.49 -20.56 -12.34
C ILE A 16 23.84 -21.24 -12.11
N ALA A 17 24.22 -21.56 -10.86
CA ALA A 17 25.48 -22.22 -10.53
C ALA A 17 25.66 -23.53 -11.32
N ARG A 18 24.64 -24.40 -11.33
CA ARG A 18 24.67 -25.67 -12.09
C ARG A 18 24.96 -25.48 -13.57
N GLU A 19 24.36 -24.48 -14.20
CA GLU A 19 24.62 -24.20 -15.61
C GLU A 19 26.00 -23.59 -15.84
N LEU A 20 26.52 -22.81 -14.89
CA LEU A 20 27.88 -22.28 -14.98
C LEU A 20 28.94 -23.37 -14.76
N ASP A 21 28.70 -24.34 -13.87
CA ASP A 21 29.58 -25.50 -13.67
C ASP A 21 29.70 -26.34 -14.94
N LYS A 22 28.58 -26.59 -15.64
CA LYS A 22 28.61 -27.27 -16.96
C LYS A 22 29.45 -26.54 -18.00
N ILE A 23 29.52 -25.20 -17.95
CA ILE A 23 30.38 -24.41 -18.85
C ILE A 23 31.84 -24.47 -18.42
N LEU A 24 32.13 -24.50 -17.11
CA LEU A 24 33.49 -24.50 -16.57
C LEU A 24 34.15 -25.87 -16.66
N ASP A 25 33.39 -26.95 -16.44
CA ASP A 25 33.89 -28.32 -16.38
C ASP A 25 33.63 -29.11 -17.69
N GLY A 26 32.87 -28.52 -18.62
CA GLY A 26 32.56 -29.09 -19.93
C GLY A 26 33.71 -28.98 -20.94
N ARG A 27 33.77 -29.93 -21.89
CA ARG A 27 34.73 -29.95 -23.01
C ARG A 27 34.24 -29.24 -24.27
N ASP A 28 33.01 -28.71 -24.25
CA ASP A 28 32.40 -28.04 -25.38
C ASP A 28 33.12 -26.72 -25.74
N PRO A 29 33.08 -26.29 -27.01
CA PRO A 29 33.49 -24.95 -27.39
C PRO A 29 32.75 -23.90 -26.55
N LYS A 30 33.52 -23.02 -25.90
CA LYS A 30 33.05 -22.05 -24.91
C LYS A 30 31.86 -21.20 -25.40
N GLN A 31 31.84 -20.83 -26.68
CA GLN A 31 30.73 -20.08 -27.28
C GLN A 31 29.43 -20.89 -27.37
N ALA A 32 29.51 -22.18 -27.70
CA ALA A 32 28.35 -23.06 -27.79
C ALA A 32 27.74 -23.33 -26.40
N ALA A 33 28.59 -23.58 -25.41
CA ALA A 33 28.17 -23.77 -24.01
C ALA A 33 27.49 -22.53 -23.43
N ILE A 34 28.02 -21.33 -23.72
CA ILE A 34 27.42 -20.06 -23.29
C ILE A 34 26.07 -19.81 -23.97
N LYS A 35 25.94 -20.12 -25.28
CA LYS A 35 24.68 -19.97 -26.01
C LYS A 35 23.59 -20.90 -25.45
N ARG A 36 23.96 -22.13 -25.08
CA ARG A 36 23.06 -23.10 -24.42
C ARG A 36 22.57 -22.59 -23.07
N ALA A 37 23.49 -22.19 -22.19
CA ALA A 37 23.15 -21.67 -20.86
C ALA A 37 22.33 -20.37 -20.92
N ALA A 38 22.60 -19.50 -21.91
CA ALA A 38 21.80 -18.31 -22.16
C ALA A 38 20.34 -18.65 -22.50
N ALA A 39 20.11 -19.66 -23.34
CA ALA A 39 18.77 -20.13 -23.68
C ALA A 39 18.05 -20.77 -22.48
N GLU A 40 18.73 -21.65 -21.73
CA GLU A 40 18.14 -22.35 -20.57
C GLU A 40 17.79 -21.40 -19.42
N LEU A 41 18.67 -20.43 -19.13
CA LEU A 41 18.45 -19.46 -18.06
C LEU A 41 17.60 -18.25 -18.50
N ARG A 42 17.25 -18.15 -19.80
CA ARG A 42 16.58 -16.99 -20.41
C ARG A 42 17.33 -15.68 -20.14
N LEU A 43 18.65 -15.73 -20.24
CA LEU A 43 19.56 -14.61 -20.04
C LEU A 43 20.32 -14.30 -21.32
N THR A 44 20.80 -13.07 -21.46
CA THR A 44 21.68 -12.68 -22.56
C THR A 44 23.08 -13.30 -22.39
N ALA A 45 23.78 -13.55 -23.48
CA ALA A 45 25.17 -14.03 -23.44
C ALA A 45 26.08 -13.11 -22.59
N ARG A 46 25.86 -11.79 -22.65
CA ARG A 46 26.56 -10.80 -21.84
C ARG A 46 26.35 -11.01 -20.34
N GLN A 47 25.12 -11.31 -19.92
CA GLN A 47 24.82 -11.63 -18.51
C GLN A 47 25.52 -12.92 -18.07
N ILE A 48 25.56 -13.95 -18.92
CA ILE A 48 26.29 -15.20 -18.64
C ILE A 48 27.79 -14.93 -18.47
N TYR A 49 28.42 -14.12 -19.33
CA TYR A 49 29.82 -13.73 -19.18
C TYR A 49 30.08 -13.01 -17.84
N ASN A 50 29.19 -12.07 -17.45
CA ASN A 50 29.31 -11.36 -16.18
C ASN A 50 29.16 -12.30 -14.96
N LEU A 51 28.25 -13.28 -15.05
CA LEU A 51 28.05 -14.28 -14.00
C LEU A 51 29.24 -15.24 -13.92
N LEU A 52 29.79 -15.69 -15.05
CA LEU A 52 31.01 -16.50 -15.10
C LEU A 52 32.21 -15.78 -14.48
N ALA A 53 32.39 -14.50 -14.77
CA ALA A 53 33.47 -13.70 -14.19
C ALA A 53 33.39 -13.66 -12.66
N ARG A 54 32.17 -13.52 -12.11
CA ARG A 54 31.93 -13.55 -10.66
C ARG A 54 32.11 -14.93 -10.05
N TYR A 55 31.63 -15.96 -10.75
CA TYR A 55 31.60 -17.32 -10.24
C TYR A 55 32.97 -18.00 -10.28
N ARG A 56 33.85 -17.61 -11.21
CA ARG A 56 35.20 -18.19 -11.34
C ARG A 56 36.12 -17.95 -10.15
N ALA A 57 35.92 -16.88 -9.39
CA ALA A 57 36.79 -16.55 -8.26
C ALA A 57 36.66 -17.58 -7.13
N ASP A 58 35.42 -17.83 -6.67
CA ASP A 58 35.19 -18.62 -5.45
C ASP A 58 34.27 -19.84 -5.67
N ARG A 59 33.67 -20.01 -6.85
CA ARG A 59 32.65 -21.03 -7.20
C ARG A 59 31.50 -21.18 -6.16
N THR A 60 31.20 -20.12 -5.42
CA THR A 60 30.15 -20.13 -4.40
C THR A 60 28.79 -19.68 -4.97
N VAL A 61 27.70 -20.30 -4.52
CA VAL A 61 26.33 -19.92 -4.90
C VAL A 61 25.99 -18.50 -4.42
N THR A 62 26.58 -18.07 -3.30
CA THR A 62 26.44 -16.70 -2.76
C THR A 62 26.95 -15.64 -3.74
N ALA A 63 27.99 -15.95 -4.53
CA ALA A 63 28.53 -15.04 -5.54
C ALA A 63 27.53 -14.76 -6.67
N LEU A 64 26.48 -15.58 -6.83
CA LEU A 64 25.43 -15.45 -7.86
C LEU A 64 24.14 -14.83 -7.35
N LEU A 65 24.03 -14.58 -6.05
CA LEU A 65 22.86 -13.90 -5.49
C LEU A 65 22.74 -12.48 -6.06
N PRO A 66 21.50 -11.95 -6.15
CA PRO A 66 21.28 -10.57 -6.53
C PRO A 66 22.10 -9.67 -5.62
N ARG A 67 22.94 -8.81 -6.21
CA ARG A 67 23.51 -7.70 -5.44
C ARG A 67 22.35 -6.80 -5.09
N THR A 68 21.82 -6.94 -3.87
CA THR A 68 20.99 -5.90 -3.29
C THR A 68 21.84 -4.65 -3.39
N ALA A 69 21.41 -3.68 -4.20
CA ALA A 69 22.03 -2.36 -4.17
C ALA A 69 22.07 -1.99 -2.70
N THR A 70 23.26 -1.95 -2.11
CA THR A 70 23.46 -1.31 -0.83
C THR A 70 22.96 0.08 -1.10
N SER A 71 21.73 0.35 -0.66
CA SER A 71 21.09 1.65 -0.72
C SER A 71 22.19 2.63 -0.34
N ARG A 72 22.62 3.47 -1.31
CA ARG A 72 23.66 4.47 -1.07
C ARG A 72 23.25 5.12 0.24
N ARG A 73 24.04 4.94 1.29
CA ARG A 73 23.78 5.53 2.59
C ARG A 73 23.71 7.03 2.37
N LYS A 74 22.50 7.56 2.18
CA LYS A 74 22.25 9.00 2.16
C LYS A 74 22.31 9.44 3.61
N ARG A 75 23.52 9.53 4.14
CA ARG A 75 23.77 10.12 5.44
C ARG A 75 23.86 11.62 5.21
N LEU A 76 22.86 12.34 5.71
CA LEU A 76 23.13 13.71 6.12
C LEU A 76 24.22 13.66 7.20
N PRO A 77 25.05 14.70 7.32
CA PRO A 77 25.92 14.84 8.48
C PRO A 77 25.10 14.68 9.76
N GLU A 78 25.64 13.98 10.76
CA GLU A 78 24.95 13.73 12.04
C GLU A 78 24.45 15.03 12.68
N GLN A 79 25.27 16.08 12.59
CA GLN A 79 24.93 17.42 13.03
C GLN A 79 23.68 18.01 12.35
N VAL A 80 23.43 17.71 11.07
CA VAL A 80 22.21 18.15 10.36
C VAL A 80 21.00 17.33 10.79
N GLU A 81 21.17 16.02 11.01
CA GLU A 81 20.09 15.17 11.54
C GLU A 81 19.66 15.64 12.94
N ASP A 82 20.61 16.05 13.79
CA ASP A 82 20.34 16.57 15.13
C ASP A 82 19.57 17.90 15.07
N ILE A 83 19.99 18.84 14.22
CA ILE A 83 19.29 20.13 14.03
C ILE A 83 17.86 19.88 13.51
N VAL A 84 17.69 18.99 12.52
CA VAL A 84 16.38 18.64 11.96
C VAL A 84 15.49 18.01 13.05
N ALA A 85 16.00 17.04 13.80
CA ALA A 85 15.23 16.35 14.82
C ALA A 85 14.85 17.27 15.99
N ALA A 86 15.77 18.14 16.44
CA ALA A 86 15.51 19.11 17.50
C ALA A 86 14.42 20.10 17.08
N THR A 87 14.57 20.70 15.90
CA THR A 87 13.64 21.73 15.40
C THR A 87 12.26 21.16 15.09
N LEU A 88 12.18 19.94 14.55
CA LEU A 88 10.91 19.25 14.34
C LEU A 88 10.22 18.92 15.67
N ARG A 89 10.94 18.51 16.71
CA ARG A 89 10.35 18.26 18.05
C ARG A 89 9.82 19.54 18.69
N GLU A 90 10.52 20.64 18.51
CA GLU A 90 10.21 21.93 19.12
C GLU A 90 9.02 22.62 18.43
N LYS A 91 9.05 22.75 17.10
CA LYS A 91 8.10 23.60 16.35
C LYS A 91 7.03 22.83 15.55
N TRP A 92 7.27 21.55 15.24
CA TRP A 92 6.37 20.76 14.38
C TRP A 92 5.61 19.65 15.13
N LEU A 93 6.20 19.06 16.17
CA LEU A 93 5.61 18.00 17.01
C LEU A 93 4.90 18.58 18.25
N THR A 94 4.10 19.60 18.04
CA THR A 94 3.29 20.29 19.05
C THR A 94 1.79 20.04 18.84
N LEU A 95 0.96 20.43 19.81
CA LEU A 95 -0.50 20.28 19.74
C LEU A 95 -1.08 21.12 18.59
N GLU A 96 -0.58 22.35 18.43
CA GLU A 96 -0.86 23.25 17.30
C GLU A 96 0.38 23.31 16.39
N PRO A 97 0.48 22.42 15.38
CA PRO A 97 1.66 22.36 14.55
C PRO A 97 1.72 23.55 13.60
N ALA A 98 2.89 24.19 13.50
CA ALA A 98 3.17 25.06 12.39
C ALA A 98 3.18 24.25 11.07
N ALA A 99 2.84 24.91 9.96
CA ALA A 99 3.01 24.33 8.63
C ALA A 99 4.48 23.90 8.44
N LEU A 100 4.71 22.83 7.66
CA LEU A 100 6.06 22.28 7.52
C LEU A 100 7.04 23.26 6.85
N ALA A 101 6.57 24.13 5.95
CA ALA A 101 7.42 25.08 5.24
C ALA A 101 8.15 26.07 6.19
N PRO A 102 7.46 26.81 7.07
CA PRO A 102 8.12 27.65 8.08
C PRO A 102 9.13 26.91 8.96
N VAL A 103 8.84 25.65 9.32
CA VAL A 103 9.75 24.83 10.12
C VAL A 103 10.99 24.44 9.33
N VAL A 104 10.84 24.18 8.03
CA VAL A 104 11.99 23.93 7.15
C VAL A 104 12.84 25.18 7.02
N ASP A 105 12.25 26.37 6.89
CA ASP A 105 13.01 27.63 6.81
C ASP A 105 13.81 27.88 8.10
N GLU A 106 13.23 27.58 9.27
CA GLU A 106 13.97 27.60 10.54
C GLU A 106 15.14 26.60 10.54
N ILE A 107 14.92 25.38 10.05
CA ILE A 107 15.98 24.36 9.94
C ILE A 107 17.11 24.88 9.04
N ARG A 108 16.77 25.59 7.95
CA ARG A 108 17.78 26.19 7.07
C ARG A 108 18.61 27.24 7.81
N ALA A 109 17.96 28.17 8.50
CA ALA A 109 18.65 29.20 9.28
C ALA A 109 19.61 28.59 10.32
N ARG A 110 19.15 27.59 11.09
CA ARG A 110 20.00 26.89 12.08
C ARG A 110 21.15 26.12 11.44
N CYS A 111 20.96 25.57 10.23
CA CYS A 111 22.04 24.91 9.49
C CYS A 111 23.07 25.91 8.96
N GLU A 112 22.63 27.10 8.51
CA GLU A 112 23.51 28.18 8.04
C GLU A 112 24.36 28.74 9.19
N GLU A 113 23.76 29.00 10.35
CA GLU A 113 24.49 29.43 11.56
C GLU A 113 25.55 28.41 12.01
N ALA A 114 25.23 27.12 11.90
CA ALA A 114 26.15 26.04 12.22
C ALA A 114 27.19 25.74 11.12
N GLY A 115 27.11 26.44 9.98
CA GLY A 115 28.03 26.24 8.84
C GLY A 115 27.91 24.86 8.17
N VAL A 116 26.76 24.20 8.30
CA VAL A 116 26.53 22.85 7.77
C VAL A 116 25.64 22.86 6.52
N ALA A 117 25.66 21.75 5.78
CA ALA A 117 24.89 21.62 4.55
C ALA A 117 23.38 21.74 4.80
N VAL A 118 22.75 22.71 4.14
CA VAL A 118 21.33 23.02 4.28
C VAL A 118 20.46 21.93 3.62
N PRO A 119 19.53 21.28 4.36
CA PRO A 119 18.65 20.27 3.80
C PRO A 119 17.53 20.88 2.96
N SER A 120 17.09 20.17 1.93
CA SER A 120 15.91 20.55 1.15
C SER A 120 14.61 20.19 1.87
N TYR A 121 13.50 20.86 1.52
CA TYR A 121 12.17 20.55 2.05
C TYR A 121 11.82 19.06 1.95
N VAL A 122 12.04 18.47 0.78
CA VAL A 122 11.78 17.04 0.51
C VAL A 122 12.65 16.15 1.41
N THR A 123 13.89 16.58 1.69
CA THR A 123 14.79 15.86 2.58
C THR A 123 14.26 15.81 4.01
N VAL A 124 13.80 16.95 4.54
CA VAL A 124 13.17 17.03 5.87
C VAL A 124 11.87 16.22 5.92
N ALA A 125 11.00 16.34 4.90
CA ALA A 125 9.75 15.61 4.82
C ALA A 125 9.96 14.08 4.86
N HIS A 126 10.98 13.56 4.16
CA HIS A 126 11.32 12.14 4.21
C HIS A 126 11.89 11.67 5.55
N ARG A 127 12.32 12.57 6.44
CA ARG A 127 12.88 12.25 7.77
C ARG A 127 11.83 12.15 8.84
N ILE A 128 10.70 12.84 8.69
CA ILE A 128 9.55 12.76 9.59
C ILE A 128 9.16 11.30 9.93
N PRO A 129 8.90 10.40 8.96
CA PRO A 129 8.52 9.01 9.26
C PRO A 129 9.68 8.15 9.78
N MET A 130 10.93 8.63 9.70
CA MET A 130 12.10 7.95 10.29
C MET A 130 12.35 8.38 11.74
N LEU A 131 11.99 9.62 12.08
CA LEU A 131 12.20 10.23 13.40
C LEU A 131 11.03 10.02 14.35
N PHE A 132 9.80 9.96 13.82
CA PHE A 132 8.58 9.87 14.61
C PHE A 132 7.66 8.78 14.07
N SER A 133 7.17 7.96 14.98
CA SER A 133 6.10 7.02 14.66
C SER A 133 4.76 7.76 14.46
N PRO A 134 3.84 7.22 13.64
CA PRO A 134 2.49 7.77 13.51
C PRO A 134 1.76 7.88 14.86
N GLU A 135 2.02 6.96 15.79
CA GLU A 135 1.45 6.96 17.14
C GLU A 135 1.97 8.14 17.98
N GLU A 136 3.27 8.42 17.95
CA GLU A 136 3.85 9.56 18.66
C GLU A 136 3.33 10.89 18.13
N ILE A 137 3.22 11.01 16.81
CA ILE A 137 2.64 12.19 16.15
C ILE A 137 1.19 12.39 16.61
N ALA A 138 0.36 11.35 16.53
CA ALA A 138 -1.05 11.44 16.93
C ALA A 138 -1.22 11.73 18.43
N ARG A 139 -0.36 11.17 19.29
CA ARG A 139 -0.37 11.44 20.73
C ARG A 139 -0.05 12.90 21.06
N LYS A 140 0.90 13.50 20.33
CA LYS A 140 1.31 14.90 20.55
C LYS A 140 0.33 15.90 19.93
N ARG A 141 -0.37 15.52 18.85
CA ARG A 141 -1.28 16.38 18.08
C ARG A 141 -2.75 16.24 18.41
N SER A 142 -3.13 15.29 19.24
CA SER A 142 -4.52 15.10 19.63
C SER A 142 -4.64 15.03 21.14
N ALA A 143 -5.46 15.93 21.69
CA ALA A 143 -5.95 15.79 23.06
C ALA A 143 -6.96 14.64 23.21
N ASN A 144 -7.47 14.11 22.09
CA ASN A 144 -8.49 13.07 22.10
C ASN A 144 -7.87 11.67 21.97
N PRO A 145 -7.92 10.83 23.02
CA PRO A 145 -7.37 9.48 22.98
C PRO A 145 -8.03 8.57 21.91
N LYS A 146 -9.21 8.92 21.40
CA LYS A 146 -9.86 8.19 20.30
C LYS A 146 -9.09 8.27 18.97
N HIS A 147 -8.26 9.29 18.74
CA HIS A 147 -7.44 9.38 17.53
C HIS A 147 -6.37 8.30 17.49
N LEU A 148 -5.82 7.91 18.65
CA LEU A 148 -4.88 6.80 18.76
C LEU A 148 -5.57 5.46 18.49
N LEU A 149 -6.84 5.30 18.87
CA LEU A 149 -7.63 4.11 18.58
C LEU A 149 -7.90 3.92 17.08
N ARG A 150 -7.87 4.98 16.25
CA ARG A 150 -7.98 4.87 14.79
C ARG A 150 -6.70 4.33 14.14
N LEU A 151 -5.55 4.50 14.79
CA LEU A 151 -4.27 4.00 14.30
C LEU A 151 -4.02 2.54 14.71
N LYS A 152 -4.66 2.09 15.78
CA LYS A 152 -4.57 0.70 16.21
C LYS A 152 -5.61 -0.15 15.46
N PRO A 153 -5.21 -1.33 14.95
CA PRO A 153 -6.21 -2.29 14.47
C PRO A 153 -7.15 -2.61 15.64
N ARG A 154 -8.47 -2.53 15.41
CA ARG A 154 -9.44 -2.95 16.41
C ARG A 154 -9.25 -4.45 16.65
N PRO A 155 -8.98 -4.89 17.90
CA PRO A 155 -8.81 -6.31 18.18
C PRO A 155 -10.14 -7.03 17.92
N GLY A 156 -10.07 -8.15 17.20
CA GLY A 156 -11.22 -8.96 16.81
C GLY A 156 -11.36 -9.06 15.30
N TYR A 157 -11.22 -10.28 14.78
CA TYR A 157 -11.61 -10.59 13.41
C TYR A 157 -13.01 -11.16 13.44
N ILE A 158 -13.93 -10.55 12.68
CA ILE A 158 -15.23 -11.16 12.43
C ILE A 158 -14.99 -12.33 11.48
N HIS A 159 -15.18 -13.55 11.98
CA HIS A 159 -15.02 -14.77 11.21
C HIS A 159 -16.39 -15.30 10.78
N ALA A 160 -16.51 -15.66 9.51
CA ALA A 160 -17.72 -16.23 8.93
C ALA A 160 -17.38 -17.57 8.25
N PRO A 161 -17.82 -18.70 8.81
CA PRO A 161 -17.40 -20.03 8.33
C PRO A 161 -17.97 -20.40 6.96
N HIS A 162 -19.06 -19.77 6.54
CA HIS A 162 -19.70 -20.01 5.24
C HIS A 162 -20.40 -18.73 4.74
N PRO A 163 -20.72 -18.64 3.43
CA PRO A 163 -21.48 -17.53 2.88
C PRO A 163 -22.79 -17.31 3.66
N LEU A 164 -23.20 -16.04 3.76
CA LEU A 164 -24.38 -15.55 4.49
C LEU A 164 -24.38 -15.80 6.00
N ALA A 165 -23.30 -16.36 6.59
CA ALA A 165 -23.19 -16.52 8.04
C ALA A 165 -23.16 -15.18 8.76
N VAL A 166 -22.31 -14.26 8.27
CA VAL A 166 -22.17 -12.90 8.77
C VAL A 166 -22.02 -11.96 7.59
N CYS A 167 -22.86 -10.94 7.54
CA CYS A 167 -22.74 -9.87 6.55
C CYS A 167 -22.60 -8.53 7.26
N GLN A 168 -21.79 -7.66 6.67
CA GLN A 168 -21.52 -6.33 7.19
C GLN A 168 -22.21 -5.28 6.34
N ILE A 169 -22.85 -4.32 7.00
CA ILE A 169 -23.39 -3.14 6.35
C ILE A 169 -22.56 -1.94 6.77
N ASP A 170 -22.08 -1.21 5.78
CA ASP A 170 -21.35 0.02 5.97
C ASP A 170 -21.90 1.11 5.06
N HIS A 171 -21.72 2.36 5.49
CA HIS A 171 -22.17 3.54 4.79
C HIS A 171 -20.99 4.46 4.55
N THR A 172 -20.82 4.95 3.33
CA THR A 172 -19.74 5.88 3.01
C THR A 172 -20.24 6.99 2.08
N PRO A 173 -19.96 8.27 2.36
CA PRO A 173 -20.17 9.33 1.38
C PRO A 173 -19.26 9.11 0.17
N THR A 174 -19.84 9.00 -1.02
CA THR A 174 -19.08 8.75 -2.26
C THR A 174 -18.25 9.97 -2.65
N ASP A 175 -17.14 9.78 -3.38
CA ASP A 175 -16.32 10.86 -3.94
C ASP A 175 -16.91 11.46 -5.24
N ILE A 176 -18.23 11.38 -5.40
CA ILE A 176 -18.96 11.85 -6.57
C ILE A 176 -19.79 13.08 -6.16
N ASN A 177 -19.59 14.19 -6.87
CA ASN A 177 -20.40 15.41 -6.68
C ASN A 177 -21.56 15.39 -7.68
N PHE A 178 -22.79 15.47 -7.18
CA PHE A 178 -23.98 15.61 -8.02
C PHE A 178 -24.25 17.08 -8.27
N VAL A 179 -24.39 17.42 -9.55
CA VAL A 179 -24.65 18.78 -10.04
C VAL A 179 -25.85 18.71 -10.96
N GLU A 180 -26.85 19.54 -10.68
CA GLU A 180 -27.98 19.75 -11.57
C GLU A 180 -27.67 20.90 -12.52
N VAL A 181 -27.98 20.75 -13.80
CA VAL A 181 -27.83 21.84 -14.77
C VAL A 181 -29.19 22.46 -15.02
N VAL A 182 -29.40 23.66 -14.50
CA VAL A 182 -30.61 24.46 -14.70
C VAL A 182 -30.20 25.72 -15.45
N ASP A 183 -30.85 26.01 -16.58
CA ASP A 183 -30.58 27.19 -17.41
C ASP A 183 -29.10 27.39 -17.80
N GLY A 184 -28.37 26.29 -17.98
CA GLY A 184 -26.94 26.31 -18.34
C GLY A 184 -25.99 26.58 -17.17
N ALA A 185 -26.50 26.82 -15.97
CA ALA A 185 -25.72 26.93 -14.74
C ALA A 185 -25.74 25.61 -13.96
N GLY A 186 -24.57 25.18 -13.47
CA GLY A 186 -24.44 24.00 -12.63
C GLY A 186 -24.67 24.33 -11.16
N VAL A 187 -25.73 23.79 -10.57
CA VAL A 187 -26.04 23.88 -9.13
C VAL A 187 -25.58 22.62 -8.43
N PHE A 188 -24.70 22.77 -7.44
CA PHE A 188 -24.25 21.63 -6.63
C PHE A 188 -25.37 21.16 -5.70
N ILE A 189 -25.76 19.89 -5.85
CA ILE A 189 -26.81 19.26 -5.05
C ILE A 189 -26.23 18.64 -3.79
N GLY A 190 -25.10 17.92 -3.91
CA GLY A 190 -24.52 17.20 -2.80
C GLY A 190 -23.69 15.99 -3.21
N ARG A 191 -23.22 15.24 -2.19
CA ARG A 191 -22.53 13.96 -2.35
C ARG A 191 -23.47 12.85 -1.87
N PRO A 192 -23.73 11.81 -2.68
CA PRO A 192 -24.57 10.72 -2.24
C PRO A 192 -23.82 9.79 -1.30
N TYR A 193 -24.59 9.15 -0.44
CA TYR A 193 -24.16 8.08 0.45
C TYR A 193 -24.38 6.74 -0.24
N LEU A 194 -23.35 5.91 -0.18
CA LEU A 194 -23.37 4.53 -0.64
C LEU A 194 -23.46 3.63 0.59
N THR A 195 -24.59 2.94 0.71
CA THR A 195 -24.81 1.86 1.68
C THR A 195 -24.51 0.56 0.97
N ILE A 196 -23.63 -0.29 1.50
CA ILE A 196 -23.28 -1.58 0.90
C ILE A 196 -23.43 -2.68 1.94
N ILE A 197 -23.91 -3.85 1.52
CA ILE A 197 -23.80 -5.08 2.28
C ILE A 197 -22.75 -6.02 1.67
N THR A 198 -21.82 -6.47 2.51
CA THR A 198 -20.72 -7.36 2.12
C THR A 198 -20.77 -8.66 2.93
N ASP A 199 -20.63 -9.79 2.26
CA ASP A 199 -20.46 -11.08 2.92
C ASP A 199 -19.03 -11.21 3.50
N VAL A 200 -18.91 -11.57 4.77
CA VAL A 200 -17.60 -11.65 5.44
C VAL A 200 -16.78 -12.86 4.95
N SER A 201 -17.44 -13.96 4.58
CA SER A 201 -16.78 -15.21 4.17
C SER A 201 -16.20 -15.10 2.76
N THR A 202 -16.99 -14.60 1.81
CA THR A 202 -16.62 -14.51 0.39
C THR A 202 -16.10 -13.15 -0.04
N ARG A 203 -16.25 -12.12 0.81
CA ARG A 203 -16.01 -10.70 0.47
C ARG A 203 -16.86 -10.20 -0.70
N SER A 204 -17.92 -10.92 -1.05
CA SER A 204 -18.81 -10.53 -2.15
C SER A 204 -19.81 -9.48 -1.69
N ILE A 205 -20.10 -8.52 -2.58
CA ILE A 205 -21.15 -7.53 -2.35
C ILE A 205 -22.50 -8.20 -2.66
N LEU A 206 -23.40 -8.21 -1.68
CA LEU A 206 -24.73 -8.81 -1.84
C LEU A 206 -25.73 -7.81 -2.43
N GLY A 207 -25.56 -6.52 -2.12
CA GLY A 207 -26.45 -5.44 -2.49
C GLY A 207 -25.93 -4.09 -2.03
N PHE A 208 -26.56 -3.02 -2.51
CA PHE A 208 -26.24 -1.65 -2.19
C PHE A 208 -27.47 -0.74 -2.30
N CYS A 209 -27.38 0.45 -1.70
CA CYS A 209 -28.29 1.55 -1.88
C CYS A 209 -27.48 2.84 -2.04
N LEU A 210 -27.68 3.55 -3.15
CA LEU A 210 -27.07 4.84 -3.44
C LEU A 210 -28.14 5.92 -3.38
N THR A 211 -28.01 6.87 -2.47
CA THR A 211 -28.99 7.95 -2.26
C THR A 211 -28.30 9.25 -1.88
N LEU A 212 -28.89 10.39 -2.22
CA LEU A 212 -28.44 11.71 -1.75
C LEU A 212 -28.78 11.96 -0.28
N GLU A 213 -29.69 11.17 0.28
CA GLU A 213 -30.04 11.24 1.69
C GLU A 213 -28.93 10.66 2.57
N LYS A 214 -28.87 11.14 3.82
CA LYS A 214 -27.99 10.54 4.82
C LYS A 214 -28.39 9.07 5.09
N PRO A 215 -27.44 8.24 5.56
CA PRO A 215 -27.73 6.86 5.96
C PRO A 215 -28.92 6.79 6.92
N SER A 216 -29.86 5.91 6.62
CA SER A 216 -31.12 5.80 7.36
C SER A 216 -31.60 4.35 7.38
N VAL A 217 -32.60 4.06 8.21
CA VAL A 217 -33.27 2.75 8.22
C VAL A 217 -33.78 2.38 6.83
N LEU A 218 -34.24 3.38 6.06
CA LEU A 218 -34.69 3.17 4.68
C LEU A 218 -33.55 2.74 3.77
N SER A 219 -32.38 3.39 3.83
CA SER A 219 -31.24 3.02 2.98
C SER A 219 -30.74 1.60 3.30
N VAL A 220 -30.74 1.22 4.58
CA VAL A 220 -30.44 -0.16 5.02
C VAL A 220 -31.49 -1.15 4.51
N ALA A 221 -32.78 -0.83 4.64
CA ALA A 221 -33.85 -1.71 4.18
C ALA A 221 -33.81 -1.94 2.66
N LEU A 222 -33.58 -0.90 1.87
CA LEU A 222 -33.45 -1.00 0.42
C LEU A 222 -32.21 -1.82 0.02
N CYS A 223 -31.08 -1.60 0.70
CA CYS A 223 -29.87 -2.37 0.51
C CYS A 223 -30.10 -3.87 0.80
N LEU A 224 -30.78 -4.19 1.91
CA LEU A 224 -31.13 -5.56 2.30
C LEU A 224 -32.13 -6.20 1.33
N ALA A 225 -33.13 -5.47 0.87
CA ALA A 225 -34.09 -5.97 -0.11
C ALA A 225 -33.38 -6.37 -1.41
N GLN A 226 -32.46 -5.53 -1.89
CA GLN A 226 -31.64 -5.87 -3.05
C GLN A 226 -30.76 -7.09 -2.75
N ALA A 227 -30.16 -7.16 -1.55
CA ALA A 227 -29.29 -8.26 -1.14
C ALA A 227 -29.99 -9.62 -1.12
N MET A 228 -31.21 -9.67 -0.62
CA MET A 228 -31.96 -10.92 -0.44
C MET A 228 -32.55 -11.45 -1.76
N CYS A 229 -32.84 -10.59 -2.72
CA CYS A 229 -33.48 -10.96 -3.97
C CYS A 229 -32.48 -11.25 -5.10
N PRO A 230 -32.84 -12.06 -6.12
CA PRO A 230 -32.05 -12.21 -7.35
C PRO A 230 -31.95 -10.90 -8.14
N LYS A 231 -30.80 -10.67 -8.80
CA LYS A 231 -30.49 -9.38 -9.46
C LYS A 231 -30.86 -9.35 -10.94
N ASN A 232 -31.30 -10.47 -11.52
CA ASN A 232 -31.51 -10.61 -12.96
C ASN A 232 -32.43 -9.53 -13.53
N ALA A 233 -33.60 -9.32 -12.92
CA ALA A 233 -34.54 -8.28 -13.37
C ALA A 233 -33.97 -6.85 -13.19
N TRP A 234 -33.26 -6.60 -12.07
CA TRP A 234 -32.66 -5.30 -11.78
C TRP A 234 -31.54 -4.94 -12.77
N LEU A 235 -30.74 -5.93 -13.17
CA LEU A 235 -29.67 -5.82 -14.17
C LEU A 235 -30.23 -5.61 -15.58
N ALA A 236 -31.24 -6.41 -15.96
CA ALA A 236 -31.89 -6.30 -17.25
C ALA A 236 -32.52 -4.93 -17.46
N ALA A 237 -33.19 -4.37 -16.44
CA ALA A 237 -33.78 -3.03 -16.48
C ALA A 237 -32.75 -1.90 -16.69
N ARG A 238 -31.44 -2.17 -16.54
CA ARG A 238 -30.34 -1.21 -16.69
C ARG A 238 -29.40 -1.55 -17.84
N ASN A 239 -29.76 -2.51 -18.70
CA ASN A 239 -28.92 -3.01 -19.79
C ASN A 239 -27.52 -3.44 -19.33
N LEU A 240 -27.43 -4.09 -18.15
CA LEU A 240 -26.19 -4.60 -17.60
C LEU A 240 -26.04 -6.10 -17.88
N HIS A 241 -24.98 -6.46 -18.60
CA HIS A 241 -24.71 -7.84 -19.03
C HIS A 241 -23.61 -8.50 -18.17
N HIS A 242 -23.76 -8.45 -16.85
CA HIS A 242 -22.83 -9.06 -15.90
C HIS A 242 -23.55 -10.00 -14.94
N ALA A 243 -22.92 -11.11 -14.58
CA ALA A 243 -23.47 -12.03 -13.60
C ALA A 243 -23.32 -11.45 -12.19
N TRP A 244 -24.44 -11.35 -11.47
CA TRP A 244 -24.45 -11.05 -10.03
C TRP A 244 -25.24 -12.15 -9.29
N PRO A 245 -24.63 -13.33 -9.08
CA PRO A 245 -25.31 -14.50 -8.54
C PRO A 245 -25.53 -14.44 -7.02
N MET A 246 -24.96 -13.45 -6.34
CA MET A 246 -25.03 -13.32 -4.89
C MET A 246 -26.42 -12.84 -4.44
N PHE A 247 -27.16 -13.67 -3.72
CA PHE A 247 -28.38 -13.30 -3.02
C PHE A 247 -28.68 -14.27 -1.87
N GLY A 248 -29.57 -13.87 -0.97
CA GLY A 248 -30.05 -14.72 0.11
C GLY A 248 -30.15 -13.98 1.43
N ARG A 249 -30.74 -14.64 2.44
CA ARG A 249 -30.96 -14.07 3.77
C ARG A 249 -29.71 -14.23 4.64
N PRO A 250 -29.06 -13.12 5.09
CA PRO A 250 -27.99 -13.20 6.07
C PRO A 250 -28.49 -13.77 7.40
N ARG A 251 -27.65 -14.58 8.06
CA ARG A 251 -27.94 -15.12 9.41
C ARG A 251 -27.66 -14.08 10.49
N LEU A 252 -26.59 -13.31 10.35
CA LEU A 252 -26.20 -12.22 11.24
C LEU A 252 -25.84 -10.99 10.42
N LEU A 253 -26.38 -9.84 10.82
CA LEU A 253 -26.00 -8.54 10.30
C LEU A 253 -25.16 -7.81 11.35
N VAL A 254 -24.03 -7.29 10.92
CA VAL A 254 -23.19 -6.39 11.72
C VAL A 254 -23.19 -5.03 11.02
N THR A 255 -23.63 -4.00 11.71
CA THR A 255 -23.63 -2.62 11.20
C THR A 255 -22.48 -1.86 11.81
N GLY A 256 -21.79 -1.03 11.02
CA GLY A 256 -20.90 -0.02 11.57
C GLY A 256 -21.69 0.93 12.48
N SER A 257 -21.37 0.99 13.76
CA SER A 257 -21.79 2.10 14.62
C SER A 257 -20.87 3.29 14.33
N GLU A 258 -21.42 4.37 13.79
CA GLU A 258 -20.76 5.69 13.79
C GLU A 258 -20.54 6.20 15.23
#